data_AF-R2QEE7-F1
#
_entry.id   AF-R2QEE7-F1
#
_cell.length_a   1.000
_cell.length_b   1.000
_cell.length_c   1.000
_cell.angle_alpha   90.00
_cell.angle_beta   90.00
_cell.angle_gamma   90.00
#
_symmetry.space_group_name_H-M   'P 1'
#
loop_
_entity.id
_entity.type
_entity.pdbx_description
1 polymer ?
#
loop_
_entity_poly.entity_id
_entity_poly.type
_entity_poly.pdbx_seq_one_letter_code
_entity_poly.pdbx_strand_id
1 'polypeptide(L)'
;MNDKLTVKKLIEDLELLDHLEKAKTNRTSHICLDEHPIFGKQEKIDIENELNEMYPEYTFEIILVMSGFGQDLKITNKQAKAKYDSMAKTRTYGELHEHLIEKYGITKASFLKENPNKRINDIQFNEILDFQLSLDKLVSFAYDRMNSLGNDEEIN
;
A
#
# COMPACT_ATOMS: atom_id res chain seq x y z
N MET A 1 8.38 23.14 -16.01
CA MET A 1 7.18 23.80 -15.46
C MET A 1 6.88 23.14 -14.13
N ASN A 2 6.65 23.90 -13.07
CA ASN A 2 6.39 23.36 -11.75
C ASN A 2 4.89 23.02 -11.69
N ASP A 3 4.54 21.83 -12.17
CA ASP A 3 3.16 21.41 -12.33
C ASP A 3 2.57 21.03 -10.97
N LYS A 4 2.20 22.07 -10.21
CA LYS A 4 1.55 21.96 -8.91
C LYS A 4 0.35 21.02 -9.02
N LEU A 5 0.26 20.05 -8.10
CA LEU A 5 -0.88 19.15 -8.00
C LEU A 5 -2.11 19.95 -7.57
N THR A 6 -3.23 19.71 -8.23
CA THR A 6 -4.54 20.31 -7.89
C THR A 6 -5.59 19.21 -7.88
N VAL A 7 -6.72 19.44 -7.20
CA VAL A 7 -7.85 18.50 -7.23
C VAL A 7 -8.33 18.24 -8.66
N LYS A 8 -8.30 19.27 -9.51
CA LYS A 8 -8.59 19.13 -10.94
C LYS A 8 -7.66 18.10 -11.62
N LYS A 9 -6.35 18.18 -11.40
CA LYS A 9 -5.40 17.20 -11.94
C LYS A 9 -5.61 15.81 -11.37
N LEU A 10 -5.98 15.69 -10.10
CA LEU A 10 -6.32 14.39 -9.52
C LEU A 10 -7.50 13.74 -10.26
N ILE A 11 -8.52 14.54 -10.59
CA ILE A 11 -9.70 14.07 -11.32
C ILE A 11 -9.40 13.75 -12.78
N GLU A 12 -8.70 14.65 -13.47
CA GLU A 12 -8.53 14.59 -14.92
C GLU A 12 -7.33 13.73 -15.37
N ASP A 13 -6.23 13.77 -14.62
CA ASP A 13 -4.94 13.21 -15.03
C ASP A 13 -4.54 11.96 -14.22
N LEU A 14 -5.07 11.80 -13.01
CA LEU A 14 -4.67 10.74 -12.07
C LEU A 14 -5.84 9.83 -11.67
N GLU A 15 -6.87 9.76 -12.52
CA GLU A 15 -7.97 8.79 -12.44
C GLU A 15 -8.67 8.71 -11.07
N LEU A 16 -8.83 9.84 -10.35
CA LEU A 16 -9.38 9.85 -8.98
C LEU A 16 -10.68 9.04 -8.87
N LEU A 17 -11.59 9.16 -9.84
CA LEU A 17 -12.88 8.49 -9.82
C LEU A 17 -12.75 6.96 -9.83
N ASP A 18 -11.81 6.41 -10.60
CA ASP A 18 -11.56 4.97 -10.63
C ASP A 18 -10.99 4.49 -9.30
N HIS A 19 -10.17 5.32 -8.66
CA HIS A 19 -9.64 5.03 -7.33
C HIS A 19 -10.72 5.10 -6.24
N LEU A 20 -11.74 5.96 -6.37
CA LEU A 20 -12.90 5.96 -5.47
C LEU A 20 -13.71 4.66 -5.62
N GLU A 21 -13.98 4.21 -6.84
CA GLU A 21 -14.68 2.93 -7.07
C GLU A 21 -13.87 1.73 -6.55
N LYS A 22 -12.54 1.71 -6.77
CA LYS A 22 -11.66 0.71 -6.17
C LYS A 22 -11.74 0.74 -4.64
N ALA A 23 -11.76 1.92 -4.01
CA ALA A 23 -11.86 2.05 -2.55
C ALA A 23 -13.21 1.57 -1.99
N LYS A 24 -14.32 1.63 -2.76
CA LYS A 24 -15.59 1.01 -2.36
C LYS A 24 -15.46 -0.50 -2.23
N THR A 25 -14.70 -1.13 -3.12
CA THR A 25 -14.51 -2.58 -3.17
C THR A 25 -13.45 -3.05 -2.17
N ASN A 26 -12.28 -2.39 -2.17
CA ASN A 26 -11.08 -2.81 -1.44
C ASN A 26 -10.84 -2.01 -0.16
N ARG A 27 -11.83 -1.22 0.31
CA ARG A 27 -11.77 -0.30 1.47
C ARG A 27 -10.85 0.91 1.27
N THR A 28 -9.68 0.69 0.71
CA THR A 28 -8.65 1.71 0.47
C THR A 28 -8.14 1.63 -0.97
N SER A 29 -7.70 2.77 -1.48
CA SER A 29 -7.04 2.91 -2.78
C SER A 29 -5.93 3.96 -2.67
N HIS A 30 -4.94 3.88 -3.56
CA HIS A 30 -3.74 4.70 -3.53
C HIS A 30 -3.46 5.27 -4.91
N ILE A 31 -3.17 6.57 -4.99
CA ILE A 31 -2.66 7.22 -6.19
C ILE A 31 -1.21 7.60 -5.91
N CYS A 32 -0.28 7.11 -6.73
CA CYS A 32 1.13 7.45 -6.63
C CYS A 32 1.34 8.91 -7.05
N LEU A 33 2.07 9.67 -6.23
CA LEU A 33 2.38 11.08 -6.45
C LEU A 33 3.90 11.33 -6.57
N ASP A 34 4.68 10.30 -6.90
CA ASP A 34 6.15 10.39 -6.99
C ASP A 34 6.64 11.31 -8.11
N GLU A 35 5.81 11.56 -9.13
CA GLU A 35 6.10 12.53 -10.19
C GLU A 35 5.91 13.99 -9.74
N HIS A 36 5.37 14.21 -8.53
CA HIS A 36 5.21 15.52 -7.94
C HIS A 36 6.27 15.80 -6.87
N PRO A 37 6.69 17.07 -6.69
CA PRO A 37 7.58 17.44 -5.60
C PRO A 37 6.95 17.10 -4.24
N ILE A 38 7.80 16.85 -3.25
CA ILE A 38 7.35 16.61 -1.87
C ILE A 38 6.58 17.83 -1.38
N PHE A 39 5.30 17.62 -1.09
CA PHE A 39 4.42 18.69 -0.63
C PHE A 39 4.81 19.17 0.77
N GLY A 40 4.78 20.49 0.96
CA GLY A 40 4.83 21.08 2.30
C GLY A 40 3.59 20.70 3.11
N LYS A 41 3.69 20.75 4.45
CA LYS A 41 2.58 20.36 5.34
C LYS A 41 1.26 21.09 5.02
N GLN A 42 1.33 22.41 4.77
CA GLN A 42 0.13 23.19 4.48
C GLN A 42 -0.51 22.80 3.15
N GLU A 43 0.31 22.58 2.13
CA GLU A 43 -0.16 22.19 0.80
C GLU A 43 -0.89 20.84 0.82
N LYS A 44 -0.39 19.89 1.62
CA LYS A 44 -1.09 18.61 1.85
C LYS A 44 -2.47 18.83 2.45
N ILE A 45 -2.54 19.60 3.54
CA ILE A 45 -3.78 19.88 4.26
C ILE A 45 -4.80 20.56 3.35
N ASP A 46 -4.38 21.49 2.51
CA ASP A 46 -5.27 22.22 1.61
C ASP A 46 -5.92 21.25 0.59
N ILE A 47 -5.13 20.37 -0.05
CA ILE A 47 -5.62 19.37 -1.01
C ILE A 47 -6.53 18.34 -0.30
N GLU A 48 -6.10 17.84 0.85
CA GLU A 48 -6.87 16.87 1.64
C GLU A 48 -8.23 17.44 2.04
N ASN A 49 -8.28 18.69 2.52
CA ASN A 49 -9.53 19.33 2.93
C ASN A 49 -10.48 19.51 1.75
N GLU A 50 -9.98 20.01 0.60
CA GLU A 50 -10.81 20.19 -0.59
C GLU A 50 -11.43 18.86 -1.06
N LEU A 51 -10.64 17.77 -1.08
CA LEU A 51 -11.14 16.45 -1.44
C LEU A 51 -12.14 15.89 -0.41
N ASN A 52 -11.87 16.07 0.89
CA ASN A 52 -12.76 15.62 1.96
C ASN A 52 -14.09 16.39 1.98
N GLU A 53 -14.10 17.65 1.53
CA GLU A 53 -15.33 18.44 1.34
C GLU A 53 -16.12 17.97 0.12
N MET A 54 -15.44 17.67 -0.99
CA MET A 54 -16.07 17.21 -2.22
C MET A 54 -16.64 15.78 -2.12
N TYR A 55 -15.93 14.87 -1.44
CA TYR A 55 -16.30 13.47 -1.31
C TYR A 55 -16.32 13.03 0.17
N PRO A 56 -17.33 13.49 0.93
CA PRO A 56 -17.38 13.35 2.39
C PRO A 56 -17.48 11.90 2.90
N GLU A 57 -17.82 10.95 2.04
CA GLU A 57 -17.85 9.51 2.33
C GLU A 57 -16.46 8.86 2.37
N TYR A 58 -15.42 9.58 1.91
CA TYR A 58 -14.03 9.15 1.96
C TYR A 58 -13.20 9.99 2.93
N THR A 59 -12.03 9.45 3.27
CA THR A 59 -10.92 10.18 3.88
C THR A 59 -9.76 10.19 2.91
N PHE A 60 -9.23 11.38 2.64
CA PHE A 60 -8.05 11.62 1.82
C PHE A 60 -6.87 12.01 2.71
N GLU A 61 -5.71 11.39 2.50
CA GLU A 61 -4.48 11.63 3.27
C GLU A 61 -3.25 11.45 2.36
N ILE A 62 -2.36 12.44 2.30
CA ILE A 62 -1.09 12.34 1.58
C ILE A 62 -0.02 11.79 2.52
N ILE A 63 0.31 10.51 2.31
CA ILE A 63 1.24 9.76 3.14
C ILE A 63 2.60 9.61 2.45
N LEU A 64 3.66 9.44 3.25
CA LEU A 64 4.94 9.00 2.73
C LEU A 64 4.97 7.47 2.67
N VAL A 65 5.47 6.93 1.56
CA VAL A 65 5.62 5.49 1.31
C VAL A 65 7.08 5.15 1.04
N MET A 66 7.39 3.85 0.92
CA MET A 66 8.75 3.35 0.66
C MET A 66 9.80 3.96 1.60
N SER A 67 9.58 3.94 2.91
CA SER A 67 10.51 4.53 3.90
C SER A 67 10.79 6.02 3.72
N GLY A 68 9.88 6.76 3.08
CA GLY A 68 10.00 8.21 2.85
C GLY A 68 10.51 8.59 1.47
N PHE A 69 10.79 7.63 0.60
CA PHE A 69 11.25 7.88 -0.77
C PHE A 69 10.12 8.17 -1.76
N GLY A 70 8.88 7.85 -1.42
CA GLY A 70 7.71 8.15 -2.25
C GLY A 70 6.57 8.79 -1.47
N GLN A 71 5.55 9.23 -2.19
CA GLN A 71 4.33 9.79 -1.63
C GLN A 71 3.09 9.31 -2.38
N ASP A 72 2.05 8.95 -1.62
CA ASP A 72 0.77 8.53 -2.15
C ASP A 72 -0.34 9.44 -1.63
N LEU A 73 -1.36 9.70 -2.46
CA LEU A 73 -2.69 10.05 -1.97
C LEU A 73 -3.43 8.76 -1.60
N LYS A 74 -3.59 8.55 -0.30
CA LYS A 74 -4.38 7.44 0.25
C LYS A 74 -5.84 7.85 0.34
N ILE A 75 -6.69 7.03 -0.23
CA ILE A 75 -8.15 7.19 -0.28
C ILE A 75 -8.76 6.07 0.54
N THR A 76 -9.54 6.41 1.56
CA THR A 76 -10.20 5.43 2.44
C THR A 76 -11.71 5.63 2.40
N ASN A 77 -12.46 4.61 1.98
CA ASN A 77 -13.92 4.63 2.11
C ASN A 77 -14.32 4.41 3.58
N LYS A 78 -14.99 5.40 4.19
CA LYS A 78 -15.30 5.39 5.64
C LYS A 78 -16.20 4.21 6.02
N GLN A 79 -17.22 3.93 5.21
CA GLN A 79 -18.17 2.85 5.49
C GLN A 79 -17.53 1.47 5.34
N ALA A 80 -16.79 1.24 4.26
CA ALA A 80 -16.06 -0.01 4.04
C ALA A 80 -15.02 -0.24 5.15
N LYS A 81 -14.34 0.83 5.59
CA LYS A 81 -13.37 0.76 6.70
C LYS A 81 -14.05 0.38 8.02
N ALA A 82 -15.17 1.02 8.36
CA ALA A 82 -15.92 0.69 9.55
C ALA A 82 -16.45 -0.77 9.54
N LYS A 83 -16.92 -1.25 8.37
CA LYS A 83 -17.33 -2.64 8.20
C LYS A 83 -16.16 -3.61 8.41
N TYR A 84 -15.00 -3.30 7.84
CA TYR A 84 -13.79 -4.11 7.99
C TYR A 84 -13.26 -4.14 9.44
N ASP A 85 -13.24 -2.98 10.10
CA ASP A 85 -12.76 -2.85 11.48
C ASP A 85 -13.64 -3.57 12.51
N SER A 86 -14.93 -3.69 12.21
CA SER A 86 -15.90 -4.40 13.06
C SER A 86 -15.89 -5.92 12.85
N MET A 87 -15.15 -6.45 11.87
CA MET A 87 -15.04 -7.89 11.66
C MET A 87 -14.34 -8.58 12.83
N ALA A 88 -14.78 -9.80 13.15
CA ALA A 88 -14.17 -10.61 14.18
C ALA A 88 -12.70 -10.91 13.84
N LYS A 89 -11.81 -10.59 14.79
CA LYS A 89 -10.38 -10.87 14.68
C LYS A 89 -10.10 -12.25 15.24
N THR A 90 -10.29 -13.26 14.40
CA THR A 90 -10.23 -14.69 14.75
C THR A 90 -8.80 -15.21 14.78
N ARG A 91 -7.91 -14.65 13.96
CA ARG A 91 -6.51 -15.07 13.79
C ARG A 91 -5.53 -14.18 14.54
N THR A 92 -4.26 -14.57 14.56
CA THR A 92 -3.14 -13.82 15.10
C THR A 92 -2.01 -13.65 14.08
N TYR A 93 -1.15 -12.65 14.28
CA TYR A 93 0.08 -12.53 13.49
C TYR A 93 1.04 -13.71 13.69
N GLY A 94 1.05 -14.33 14.87
CA GLY A 94 1.84 -15.54 15.13
C GLY A 94 1.43 -16.71 14.23
N GLU A 95 0.13 -16.98 14.11
CA GLU A 95 -0.38 -18.02 13.20
C GLU A 95 -0.01 -17.74 11.73
N LEU A 96 -0.03 -16.47 11.32
CA LEU A 96 0.39 -16.08 9.96
C LEU A 96 1.88 -16.36 9.73
N HIS A 97 2.72 -16.05 10.72
CA HIS A 97 4.15 -16.31 10.65
C HIS A 97 4.46 -17.81 10.59
N GLU A 98 3.86 -18.60 11.46
CA GLU A 98 3.97 -20.06 11.44
C GLU A 98 3.55 -20.60 10.06
N HIS A 99 2.45 -20.12 9.50
CA HIS A 99 1.99 -20.52 8.18
C HIS A 99 2.99 -20.18 7.06
N LEU A 100 3.57 -18.98 7.07
CA LEU A 100 4.59 -18.55 6.10
C LEU A 100 5.85 -19.44 6.14
N ILE A 101 6.32 -19.80 7.34
CA ILE A 101 7.48 -20.68 7.51
C ILE A 101 7.14 -22.10 7.07
N GLU A 102 6.09 -22.69 7.63
CA GLU A 102 5.80 -24.12 7.47
C GLU A 102 5.36 -24.49 6.07
N LYS A 103 4.62 -23.60 5.38
CA LYS A 103 4.08 -23.86 4.04
C LYS A 103 4.97 -23.34 2.92
N TYR A 104 5.68 -22.25 3.15
CA TYR A 104 6.41 -21.55 2.07
C TYR A 104 7.90 -21.37 2.36
N GLY A 105 8.40 -21.73 3.55
CA GLY A 105 9.81 -21.55 3.92
C GLY A 105 10.22 -20.08 4.10
N ILE A 106 9.26 -19.15 4.15
CA ILE A 106 9.54 -17.71 4.24
C ILE A 106 9.83 -17.37 5.71
N THR A 107 11.11 -17.19 6.02
CA THR A 107 11.62 -16.89 7.37
C THR A 107 11.90 -15.39 7.59
N LYS A 108 11.87 -14.59 6.53
CA LYS A 108 12.07 -13.14 6.56
C LYS A 108 10.90 -12.45 5.86
N ALA A 109 9.96 -11.94 6.64
CA ALA A 109 8.80 -11.20 6.15
C ALA A 109 8.72 -9.80 6.78
N SER A 110 8.16 -8.85 6.03
CA SER A 110 8.10 -7.42 6.41
C SER A 110 7.35 -7.18 7.72
N PHE A 111 6.37 -8.05 8.02
CA PHE A 111 5.51 -7.97 9.20
C PHE A 111 5.96 -8.86 10.37
N LEU A 112 7.11 -9.54 10.29
CA LEU A 112 7.61 -10.40 11.39
C LEU A 112 7.99 -9.63 12.67
N LYS A 113 8.05 -8.29 12.58
CA LYS A 113 8.29 -7.41 13.73
C LYS A 113 7.01 -7.04 14.49
N GLU A 114 5.84 -7.41 13.97
CA GLU A 114 4.57 -7.19 14.66
C GLU A 114 4.43 -8.10 15.88
N ASN A 115 3.68 -7.65 16.89
CA ASN A 115 3.41 -8.46 18.08
C ASN A 115 2.68 -9.75 17.66
N PRO A 116 3.24 -10.96 17.91
CA PRO A 116 2.63 -12.23 17.50
C PRO A 116 1.21 -12.43 18.02
N ASN A 117 0.89 -11.88 19.20
CA ASN A 117 -0.42 -12.01 19.84
C ASN A 117 -1.46 -11.00 19.29
N LYS A 118 -1.06 -10.08 18.42
CA LYS A 118 -1.97 -9.12 17.80
C LYS A 118 -2.96 -9.88 16.93
N ARG A 119 -4.25 -9.70 17.22
CA ARG A 119 -5.32 -10.38 16.48
C ARG A 119 -5.66 -9.65 15.18
N ILE A 120 -5.92 -10.42 14.15
CA ILE A 120 -6.32 -9.98 12.81
C ILE A 120 -7.54 -10.76 12.32
N ASN A 121 -8.31 -10.18 11.40
CA ASN A 121 -9.40 -10.90 10.75
C ASN A 121 -8.88 -11.78 9.59
N ASP A 122 -9.72 -12.67 9.08
CA ASP A 122 -9.30 -13.60 8.01
C ASP A 122 -8.96 -12.88 6.69
N ILE A 123 -9.58 -11.72 6.41
CA ILE A 123 -9.24 -10.90 5.24
C ILE A 123 -7.82 -10.36 5.37
N GLN A 124 -7.48 -9.76 6.53
CA GLN A 124 -6.14 -9.29 6.85
C GLN A 124 -5.10 -10.40 6.73
N PHE A 125 -5.43 -11.58 7.24
CA PHE A 125 -4.54 -12.73 7.18
C PHE A 125 -4.17 -13.05 5.72
N ASN A 126 -5.17 -13.15 4.84
CA ASN A 126 -4.96 -13.46 3.43
C ASN A 126 -4.27 -12.31 2.68
N GLU A 127 -4.67 -11.05 2.92
CA GLU A 127 -4.03 -9.87 2.30
C GLU A 127 -2.52 -9.83 2.61
N ILE A 128 -2.14 -10.09 3.86
CA ILE A 128 -0.71 -10.09 4.25
C ILE A 128 -0.01 -11.33 3.69
N LEU A 129 -0.65 -12.50 3.70
CA LEU A 129 -0.10 -13.72 3.10
C LEU A 129 0.20 -13.50 1.60
N ASP A 130 -0.78 -13.05 0.83
CA ASP A 130 -0.64 -12.81 -0.61
C ASP A 130 0.43 -11.77 -0.92
N PHE A 131 0.51 -10.71 -0.11
CA PHE A 131 1.57 -9.71 -0.22
C PHE A 131 2.95 -10.31 0.00
N GLN A 132 3.14 -11.12 1.06
CA GLN A 132 4.45 -11.73 1.33
C GLN A 132 4.84 -12.73 0.24
N LEU A 133 3.90 -13.53 -0.26
CA LEU A 133 4.15 -14.45 -1.37
C LEU A 133 4.51 -13.71 -2.66
N SER A 134 3.90 -12.55 -2.91
CA SER A 134 4.21 -11.73 -4.08
C SER A 134 5.59 -11.06 -3.94
N LEU A 135 5.92 -10.58 -2.75
CA LEU A 135 7.21 -9.99 -2.44
C LEU A 135 8.35 -11.01 -2.57
N ASP A 136 8.17 -12.21 -2.03
CA ASP A 136 9.15 -13.29 -2.11
C ASP A 136 9.46 -13.66 -3.57
N LYS A 137 8.43 -13.78 -4.41
CA LYS A 137 8.59 -13.98 -5.87
C LYS A 137 9.37 -12.84 -6.54
N LEU A 138 9.03 -11.59 -6.21
CA LEU A 138 9.71 -10.42 -6.78
C LEU A 138 11.20 -10.39 -6.40
N VAL A 139 11.50 -10.66 -5.13
CA VAL A 139 12.87 -10.70 -4.61
C VAL A 139 13.66 -11.84 -5.24
N SER A 140 13.09 -13.05 -5.35
CA SER A 140 13.71 -14.17 -6.05
C SER A 140 14.03 -13.81 -7.50
N PHE A 141 13.07 -13.24 -8.23
CA PHE A 141 13.27 -12.81 -9.61
C PHE A 141 14.37 -11.74 -9.75
N ALA A 142 14.44 -10.78 -8.82
CA ALA A 142 15.48 -9.77 -8.82
C ALA A 142 16.87 -10.38 -8.60
N TYR A 143 17.01 -11.33 -7.66
CA TYR A 143 18.27 -12.04 -7.44
C TYR A 143 18.69 -12.88 -8.66
N ASP A 144 17.75 -13.62 -9.26
CA ASP A 144 18.02 -14.41 -10.46
C ASP A 144 18.54 -13.52 -11.61
N ARG A 145 17.93 -12.35 -11.80
CA ARG A 145 18.35 -11.37 -12.80
C ARG A 145 19.69 -10.72 -12.50
N MET A 146 20.00 -10.44 -11.23
CA MET A 146 21.32 -9.92 -10.85
C MET A 146 22.41 -10.96 -11.10
N ASN A 147 22.13 -12.22 -10.77
CA ASN A 147 23.07 -13.32 -11.01
C ASN A 147 23.30 -13.58 -12.50
N SER A 148 22.28 -13.42 -13.35
CA SER A 148 22.46 -13.53 -14.81
C SER A 148 23.31 -12.39 -15.38
N LEU A 149 23.13 -11.15 -14.89
CA LEU A 149 23.91 -10.00 -15.35
C LEU A 149 25.38 -10.06 -14.92
N GLY A 150 25.67 -10.62 -13.73
CA GLY A 150 27.05 -10.81 -13.27
C GLY A 150 27.84 -11.86 -14.08
N ASN A 151 27.15 -12.80 -14.74
CA ASN A 151 27.81 -13.80 -15.60
C ASN A 151 28.10 -13.30 -17.03
N ASP A 152 27.43 -12.22 -17.46
CA ASP A 152 27.64 -11.64 -18.79
C ASP A 152 28.87 -10.70 -18.85
N GLU A 153 29.39 -10.23 -17.69
CA GLU A 153 30.57 -9.37 -17.62
C GLU A 153 31.92 -10.14 -17.59
N GLU A 154 31.92 -11.46 -17.38
CA GLU A 154 33.15 -12.29 -17.39
C GLU A 154 33.53 -12.85 -18.78
N ILE A 155 32.78 -12.50 -19.84
CA ILE A 155 33.09 -12.86 -21.22
C ILE A 155 33.42 -11.59 -22.02
N ASN A 156 34.62 -11.03 -21.81
CA ASN A 156 35.34 -10.20 -22.80
C ASN A 156 36.84 -10.16 -22.50
#